data_AF-A0ABD0Q302-F1
#
_entry.id   AF-A0ABD0Q302-F1
#
_cell.length_a   1.000
_cell.length_b   1.000
_cell.length_c   1.000
_cell.angle_alpha   90.00
_cell.angle_beta   90.00
_cell.angle_gamma   90.00
#
_symmetry.space_group_name_H-M   'P 1'
#
loop_
_entity.id
_entity.type
_entity.pdbx_description
1 polymer ?
#
loop_
_entity_poly.entity_id
_entity_poly.type
_entity_poly.pdbx_seq_one_letter_code
_entity_poly.pdbx_strand_id
1 'polypeptide(L)'
;MGLSTDQENNLLVTGDTAGSIKVWDISQYALNGVDMESAEDLPALLHSWRGHERAIVSIEVLLYESQLFVLSASVDCRACLWTAQGGFVGCFGQEQQWDLSNPDTYQTNRYNGAITSRTKIDR
;
A
#
# COMPACT_ATOMS: atom_id res chain seq x y z
N MET A 1 -0.74 -5.87 11.72
CA MET A 1 0.42 -5.79 10.80
C MET A 1 0.14 -6.75 9.67
N GLY A 2 0.55 -6.44 8.44
CA GLY A 2 0.33 -7.29 7.28
C GLY A 2 1.57 -7.31 6.39
N LEU A 3 1.77 -8.41 5.67
CA LEU A 3 2.80 -8.53 4.65
C LEU A 3 2.31 -9.44 3.53
N SER A 4 2.69 -9.14 2.29
CA SER A 4 2.34 -9.93 1.11
C SER A 4 3.44 -9.78 0.08
N THR A 5 3.64 -10.80 -0.75
CA THR A 5 4.53 -10.75 -1.91
C THR A 5 3.74 -10.71 -3.20
N ASP A 6 4.40 -10.34 -4.29
CA ASP A 6 3.89 -10.59 -5.63
C ASP A 6 4.04 -12.08 -6.02
N GLN A 7 3.44 -12.48 -7.14
CA GLN A 7 3.40 -13.88 -7.56
C GLN A 7 4.80 -14.48 -7.81
N GLU A 8 5.76 -13.66 -8.20
CA GLU A 8 7.14 -14.09 -8.49
C GLU A 8 8.06 -14.02 -7.26
N ASN A 9 7.58 -13.49 -6.13
CA ASN A 9 8.36 -13.20 -4.93
C ASN A 9 9.56 -12.27 -5.20
N ASN A 10 9.40 -11.34 -6.13
CA ASN A 10 10.37 -10.29 -6.41
C ASN A 10 10.14 -9.08 -5.51
N LEU A 11 8.89 -8.84 -5.10
CA LEU A 11 8.49 -7.72 -4.27
C LEU A 11 7.88 -8.19 -2.96
N LEU A 12 8.26 -7.53 -1.88
CA LEU A 12 7.62 -7.65 -0.58
C LEU A 12 6.91 -6.33 -0.24
N VAL A 13 5.64 -6.41 0.12
CA VAL A 13 4.88 -5.27 0.62
C VAL A 13 4.56 -5.49 2.10
N THR A 14 4.83 -4.50 2.92
CA THR A 14 4.66 -4.56 4.38
C THR A 14 3.81 -3.39 4.90
N GLY A 15 3.01 -3.67 5.92
CA GLY A 15 2.13 -2.71 6.59
C GLY A 15 2.35 -2.74 8.09
N ASP A 16 2.65 -1.58 8.67
CA ASP A 16 3.03 -1.45 10.08
C ASP A 16 1.88 -0.97 10.99
N THR A 17 2.17 -0.87 12.30
CA THR A 17 1.23 -0.37 13.31
C THR A 17 1.04 1.14 13.25
N ALA A 18 1.95 1.86 12.62
CA ALA A 18 1.79 3.28 12.38
C ALA A 18 0.74 3.49 11.29
N GLY A 19 0.62 2.62 10.29
CA GLY A 19 -0.22 2.82 9.10
C GLY A 19 0.60 3.12 7.85
N SER A 20 1.89 2.85 7.90
CA SER A 20 2.80 3.00 6.76
C SER A 20 2.79 1.73 5.93
N ILE A 21 2.83 1.91 4.61
CA ILE A 21 3.01 0.84 3.63
C ILE A 21 4.40 1.01 3.02
N LYS A 22 5.14 -0.08 2.91
CA LYS A 22 6.47 -0.12 2.30
C LYS A 22 6.55 -1.24 1.28
N VAL A 23 7.21 -0.98 0.16
CA VAL A 23 7.48 -1.92 -0.92
C VAL A 23 8.97 -2.11 -1.04
N TRP A 24 9.40 -3.36 -1.00
CA TRP A 24 10.80 -3.77 -0.99
C TRP A 24 11.08 -4.67 -2.19
N ASP A 25 12.23 -4.49 -2.83
CA ASP A 25 12.77 -5.45 -3.79
C ASP A 25 13.50 -6.56 -3.00
N ILE A 26 12.99 -7.77 -3.13
CA ILE A 26 13.55 -8.98 -2.53
C ILE A 26 14.03 -9.98 -3.58
N SER A 27 14.04 -9.61 -4.86
CA SER A 27 14.35 -10.51 -5.98
C SER A 27 15.72 -11.19 -5.88
N GLN A 28 16.69 -10.53 -5.24
CA GLN A 28 18.04 -11.05 -5.01
C GLN A 28 18.36 -11.26 -3.52
N TYR A 29 17.40 -10.98 -2.64
CA TYR A 29 17.64 -11.00 -1.20
C TYR A 29 17.76 -12.44 -0.69
N ALA A 30 18.83 -12.70 0.07
CA ALA A 30 19.10 -14.01 0.70
C ALA A 30 19.22 -15.22 -0.25
N LEU A 31 19.46 -14.99 -1.55
CA LEU A 31 19.64 -16.08 -2.54
C LEU A 31 21.11 -16.53 -2.69
N ASN A 32 22.06 -15.66 -2.36
CA ASN A 32 23.49 -15.95 -2.45
C ASN A 32 24.00 -16.41 -1.08
N GLY A 33 24.36 -17.70 -0.97
CA GLY A 33 24.77 -18.35 0.28
C GLY A 33 26.18 -17.98 0.78
N VAL A 34 26.62 -16.73 0.63
CA VAL A 34 27.95 -16.27 1.05
C VAL A 34 27.82 -15.04 1.95
N ASP A 35 28.22 -15.23 3.21
CA ASP A 35 28.59 -14.22 4.22
C ASP A 35 27.86 -12.87 4.12
N MET A 36 26.58 -12.90 4.51
CA MET A 36 25.67 -11.77 4.60
C MET A 36 26.06 -10.87 5.79
N GLU A 37 27.08 -10.04 5.63
CA GLU A 37 27.64 -9.20 6.71
C GLU A 37 27.62 -7.68 6.40
N SER A 38 27.14 -7.24 5.23
CA SER A 38 27.12 -5.82 4.83
C SER A 38 25.71 -5.22 4.78
N ALA A 39 25.61 -3.90 5.02
CA ALA A 39 24.35 -3.17 4.91
C ALA A 39 23.77 -3.16 3.48
N GLU A 40 24.59 -3.48 2.47
CA GLU A 40 24.16 -3.69 1.08
C GLU A 40 23.40 -5.01 0.88
N ASP A 41 23.39 -5.88 1.89
CA ASP A 41 22.68 -7.15 1.84
C ASP A 41 21.20 -7.01 2.23
N LEU A 42 20.74 -5.84 2.69
CA LEU A 42 19.34 -5.60 3.01
C LEU A 42 18.50 -5.43 1.72
N PRO A 43 17.23 -5.86 1.71
CA PRO A 43 16.39 -5.70 0.53
C PRO A 43 16.14 -4.21 0.27
N ALA A 44 16.19 -3.80 -1.00
CA ALA A 44 16.09 -2.39 -1.36
C ALA A 44 14.68 -1.86 -1.12
N LEU A 45 14.53 -0.77 -0.36
CA LEU A 45 13.24 -0.10 -0.17
C LEU A 45 12.91 0.73 -1.43
N LEU A 46 11.94 0.27 -2.22
CA LEU A 46 11.52 0.95 -3.44
C LEU A 46 10.58 2.12 -3.16
N HIS A 47 9.56 1.89 -2.34
CA HIS A 47 8.51 2.86 -2.06
C HIS A 47 8.08 2.80 -0.60
N SER A 48 7.71 3.96 -0.06
CA SER A 48 7.19 4.08 1.31
C SER A 48 6.21 5.24 1.37
N TRP A 49 5.00 4.98 1.85
CA TRP A 49 3.98 6.02 2.04
C TRP A 49 3.11 5.74 3.26
N ARG A 50 2.37 6.76 3.68
CA ARG A 50 1.38 6.66 4.74
C ARG A 50 0.04 6.27 4.11
N GLY A 51 -0.36 5.00 4.23
CA GLY A 51 -1.64 4.52 3.68
C GLY A 51 -2.82 4.72 4.63
N HIS A 52 -2.57 4.66 5.94
CA HIS A 52 -3.62 4.66 6.95
C HIS A 52 -3.26 5.54 8.15
N GLU A 53 -4.26 6.04 8.87
CA GLU A 53 -4.02 6.83 10.09
C GLU A 53 -3.64 5.95 11.28
N ARG A 54 -4.03 4.67 11.23
CA ARG A 54 -3.84 3.68 12.30
C ARG A 54 -3.25 2.39 11.75
N ALA A 55 -3.04 1.43 12.65
CA ALA A 55 -2.43 0.15 12.37
C ALA A 55 -3.11 -0.61 11.21
N ILE A 56 -2.29 -1.00 10.24
CA ILE A 56 -2.70 -1.89 9.16
C ILE A 56 -2.82 -3.30 9.71
N VAL A 57 -3.94 -3.96 9.42
CA VAL A 57 -4.24 -5.33 9.86
C VAL A 57 -4.09 -6.35 8.74
N SER A 58 -4.19 -5.94 7.48
CA SER A 58 -3.96 -6.81 6.32
C SER A 58 -3.39 -6.03 5.14
N ILE A 59 -2.53 -6.68 4.36
CA ILE A 59 -1.99 -6.22 3.08
C ILE A 59 -2.05 -7.37 2.09
N GLU A 60 -2.50 -7.10 0.87
CA GLU A 60 -2.48 -8.04 -0.25
C GLU A 60 -1.92 -7.35 -1.49
N VAL A 61 -1.04 -8.03 -2.23
CA VAL A 61 -0.56 -7.58 -3.54
C VAL A 61 -1.42 -8.20 -4.62
N LEU A 62 -1.94 -7.37 -5.52
CA LEU A 62 -2.87 -7.77 -6.57
C LEU A 62 -2.26 -7.45 -7.94
N LEU A 63 -2.42 -8.36 -8.90
CA LEU A 63 -2.05 -8.15 -10.30
C LEU A 63 -3.33 -7.99 -11.13
N TYR A 64 -3.47 -6.87 -11.83
CA TYR A 64 -4.58 -6.61 -12.74
C TYR A 64 -4.04 -6.01 -14.03
N GLU A 65 -4.32 -6.64 -15.18
CA GLU A 65 -3.86 -6.21 -16.52
C GLU A 65 -2.36 -5.83 -16.54
N SER A 66 -1.51 -6.67 -15.93
CA SER A 66 -0.06 -6.46 -15.81
C SER A 66 0.38 -5.29 -14.92
N GLN A 67 -0.52 -4.70 -14.15
CA GLN A 67 -0.22 -3.67 -13.16
C GLN A 67 -0.39 -4.21 -11.73
N LEU A 68 0.57 -3.86 -10.87
CA LEU A 68 0.52 -4.22 -9.45
C LEU A 68 -0.21 -3.16 -8.63
N PHE A 69 -1.12 -3.64 -7.80
CA PHE A 69 -1.86 -2.87 -6.83
C PHE A 69 -1.61 -3.43 -5.43
N VAL A 70 -1.76 -2.56 -4.43
CA VAL A 70 -1.72 -2.93 -3.03
C VAL A 70 -3.11 -2.70 -2.46
N LEU A 71 -3.70 -3.74 -1.89
CA LEU A 71 -4.88 -3.64 -1.05
C LEU A 71 -4.43 -3.61 0.41
N SER A 72 -4.96 -2.68 1.20
CA SER A 72 -4.72 -2.61 2.63
C SER A 72 -6.02 -2.46 3.42
N ALA A 73 -6.06 -3.06 4.60
CA ALA A 73 -7.15 -2.90 5.57
C ALA A 73 -6.58 -2.50 6.93
N SER A 74 -7.29 -1.62 7.66
CA SER A 74 -6.79 -0.99 8.89
C SER A 74 -7.85 -0.88 9.99
N VAL A 75 -7.39 -0.71 11.23
CA VAL A 75 -8.24 -0.39 12.39
C VAL A 75 -8.81 1.04 12.37
N ASP A 76 -8.50 1.83 11.34
CA ASP A 76 -9.17 3.09 11.03
C ASP A 76 -10.53 2.89 10.30
N CYS A 77 -11.00 1.65 10.21
CA CYS A 77 -12.24 1.24 9.57
C CYS A 77 -12.26 1.45 8.04
N ARG A 78 -11.09 1.52 7.39
CA ARG A 78 -10.98 1.65 5.94
C ARG A 78 -10.26 0.45 5.33
N ALA A 79 -10.74 0.04 4.17
CA ALA A 79 -10.01 -0.81 3.23
C ALA A 79 -9.76 0.01 1.97
N CYS A 80 -8.50 0.10 1.54
CA CYS A 80 -8.07 1.03 0.50
C CYS A 80 -7.13 0.35 -0.50
N LEU A 81 -7.19 0.82 -1.74
CA LEU A 81 -6.41 0.34 -2.86
C LEU A 81 -5.41 1.41 -3.30
N TRP A 82 -4.20 0.96 -3.62
CA TRP A 82 -3.07 1.80 -3.98
C TRP A 82 -2.37 1.23 -5.21
N THR A 83 -1.72 2.07 -6.01
CA THR A 83 -0.71 1.60 -6.96
C THR A 83 0.54 1.14 -6.20
N ALA A 84 1.38 0.30 -6.82
CA ALA A 84 2.65 -0.12 -6.20
C ALA A 84 3.60 1.05 -5.84
N GLN A 85 3.47 2.19 -6.53
CA GLN A 85 4.25 3.40 -6.26
C GLN A 85 3.65 4.29 -5.14
N GLY A 86 2.52 3.87 -4.55
CA GLY A 86 1.84 4.60 -3.48
C GLY A 86 0.78 5.61 -3.95
N GLY A 87 0.39 5.57 -5.22
CA GLY A 87 -0.73 6.37 -5.72
C GLY A 87 -2.05 5.88 -5.13
N PHE A 88 -2.83 6.78 -4.54
CA PHE A 88 -4.13 6.42 -3.98
C PHE A 88 -5.18 6.21 -5.07
N VAL A 89 -5.69 4.99 -5.21
CA VAL A 89 -6.78 4.65 -6.15
C VAL A 89 -8.12 5.03 -5.52
N GLY A 90 -8.38 4.51 -4.32
CA GLY A 90 -9.63 4.74 -3.58
C GLY A 90 -9.77 3.81 -2.39
N CYS A 91 -10.85 3.99 -1.61
CA CYS A 91 -11.27 3.05 -0.58
C CYS A 91 -12.61 2.42 -0.92
N PHE A 92 -12.82 1.19 -0.47
CA PHE A 92 -14.07 0.48 -0.66
C PHE A 92 -15.21 1.20 0.09
N GLY A 93 -16.38 1.28 -0.53
CA GLY A 93 -17.56 1.93 0.04
C GLY A 93 -17.62 3.46 -0.07
N GLN A 94 -16.69 4.09 -0.81
CA GLN A 94 -16.77 5.52 -1.11
C GLN A 94 -17.77 5.82 -2.25
N GLU A 95 -18.26 7.05 -2.33
CA GLU A 95 -19.23 7.48 -3.36
C GLU A 95 -18.60 7.58 -4.77
N GLN A 96 -17.37 8.09 -4.85
CA GLN A 96 -16.67 8.27 -6.12
C GLN A 96 -16.12 6.93 -6.62
N GLN A 97 -16.59 6.50 -7.78
CA GLN A 97 -16.12 5.27 -8.43
C GLN A 97 -14.73 5.48 -9.05
N TRP A 98 -14.00 4.37 -9.19
CA TRP A 98 -12.70 4.29 -9.85
C TRP A 98 -12.69 3.06 -10.76
N ASP A 99 -11.87 3.13 -11.80
CA ASP A 99 -11.68 2.11 -12.82
C ASP A 99 -10.19 1.81 -12.93
N LEU A 100 -9.80 0.56 -12.70
CA LEU A 100 -8.40 0.13 -12.71
C LEU A 100 -7.74 0.20 -14.10
N SER A 101 -8.55 0.20 -15.16
CA SER A 101 -8.05 0.38 -16.53
C SER A 101 -7.96 1.88 -16.90
N ASN A 102 -8.43 2.79 -16.03
CA ASN A 102 -8.38 4.24 -16.26
C ASN A 102 -7.78 5.01 -15.05
N PRO A 103 -6.45 5.25 -15.05
CA PRO A 103 -5.75 5.94 -13.96
C PRO A 103 -6.25 7.37 -13.67
N ASP A 104 -6.89 8.05 -14.62
CA ASP A 104 -7.45 9.40 -14.40
C ASP A 104 -8.61 9.39 -13.39
N THR A 105 -9.19 8.22 -13.12
CA THR A 105 -10.24 8.04 -12.11
C THR A 105 -9.70 7.93 -10.68
N TYR A 106 -8.38 7.77 -10.50
CA TYR A 106 -7.75 7.57 -9.20
C TYR A 106 -7.77 8.86 -8.37
N GLN A 107 -7.89 8.73 -7.05
CA GLN A 107 -7.96 9.86 -6.13
C GLN A 107 -6.60 10.37 -5.64
N THR A 108 -5.57 10.22 -6.46
CA THR A 108 -4.17 10.53 -6.14
C THR A 108 -3.94 11.95 -5.62
N ASN A 109 -4.80 12.92 -5.97
CA ASN A 109 -4.71 14.32 -5.53
C ASN A 109 -5.40 14.65 -4.19
N ARG A 110 -6.11 13.71 -3.54
CA ARG A 110 -6.99 14.04 -2.39
C ARG A 110 -6.48 13.60 -1.02
N TYR A 111 -5.44 12.77 -0.94
CA TYR A 111 -4.93 12.28 0.35
C TYR A 111 -4.00 13.26 1.10
N ASN A 112 -3.72 14.44 0.52
CA ASN A 112 -2.82 15.44 1.12
C ASN A 112 -3.51 16.53 1.96
N GLY A 113 -4.84 16.52 2.20
CA GLY A 113 -5.41 17.63 2.98
C GLY A 113 -6.92 17.72 3.21
N ALA A 114 -7.65 16.63 3.48
CA ALA A 114 -9.07 16.72 3.84
C ALA A 114 -9.36 16.09 5.20
N ILE A 115 -8.82 16.69 6.26
CA ILE A 115 -9.53 16.75 7.54
C ILE A 115 -10.70 17.70 7.32
N THR A 116 -11.87 17.16 7.00
CA THR A 116 -13.11 17.90 7.20
C THR A 116 -13.95 17.12 8.19
N SER A 117 -13.92 17.61 9.42
CA SER A 117 -14.74 17.18 10.56
C SER A 117 -16.18 16.91 10.11
N ARG A 118 -16.64 15.67 10.24
CA ARG A 118 -18.07 15.37 10.21
C ARG A 118 -18.65 15.65 11.60
N THR A 119 -18.92 16.92 11.89
CA THR A 119 -19.93 17.25 12.89
C THR A 119 -21.27 17.30 12.17
N LYS A 120 -22.02 16.19 12.19
CA LYS A 120 -23.47 16.25 11.96
C LYS A 120 -24.10 16.77 13.25
N ILE A 121 -24.47 18.05 13.28
CA ILE A 121 -25.57 18.52 14.10
C ILE A 121 -26.74 18.67 13.14
N ASP A 122 -27.75 17.83 13.32
CA ASP A 122 -29.08 18.08 12.76
C ASP A 122 -30.12 17.79 13.84
N ARG A 123 -30.90 18.86 14.11
CA ARG A 123 -32.11 19.03 14.94
C ARG A 123 -31.92 19.30 16.43
#